data_AF-A0A942KZD5-F1
#
_entry.id   AF-A0A942KZD5-F1
#
_cell.length_a   1.000
_cell.length_b   1.000
_cell.length_c   1.000
_cell.angle_alpha   90.00
_cell.angle_beta   90.00
_cell.angle_gamma   90.00
#
_symmetry.space_group_name_H-M   'P 1'
#
loop_
_entity.id
_entity.type
_entity.pdbx_description
1 polymer ?
#
loop_
_entity_poly.entity_id
_entity_poly.type
_entity_poly.pdbx_seq_one_letter_code
_entity_poly.pdbx_strand_id
1 'polypeptide(L)'
;MHRSPLDLVRLFLSLFQDLPPLSRALYLPGAVLLIGYPVLSVLLGPDHHGQAFATAFLAALAVKIGMGFEGMVKRMLTRYSPTQAVVFALLFAGLPLAVLALADDPLWCQRMQSLFYVVIAGVFLQDLLNGRTATAASFWPHEEMRAHLPNLTRMMVVYNFTFLLLNETMIRIVEPSQWLLFWAVLPIIGHMVLRAMVLTVINLDAGHEA
;
A
#
# COMPACT_ATOMS: atom_id res chain seq x y z
N MET A 1 0.55 -28.36 20.21
CA MET A 1 0.03 -29.27 19.15
C MET A 1 0.57 -28.85 17.80
N HIS A 2 1.18 -29.75 17.01
CA HIS A 2 1.61 -29.46 15.63
C HIS A 2 0.39 -29.50 14.70
N ARG A 3 -0.02 -28.36 14.13
CA ARG A 3 -1.05 -28.31 13.08
C ARG A 3 -0.49 -28.93 11.81
N SER A 4 -1.27 -29.77 11.12
CA SER A 4 -0.81 -30.38 9.88
C SER A 4 -0.67 -29.29 8.78
N PRO A 5 0.26 -29.45 7.81
CA PRO A 5 0.44 -28.48 6.73
C PRO A 5 -0.85 -28.23 5.93
N LEU A 6 -1.68 -29.27 5.79
CA LEU A 6 -2.96 -29.20 5.09
C LEU A 6 -3.98 -28.34 5.86
N ASP A 7 -3.96 -28.37 7.19
CA ASP A 7 -4.83 -27.52 8.00
C ASP A 7 -4.42 -26.04 7.90
N LEU A 8 -3.12 -25.77 7.80
CA LEU A 8 -2.60 -24.41 7.57
C LEU A 8 -3.02 -23.87 6.20
N VAL A 9 -2.95 -24.70 5.15
CA VAL A 9 -3.41 -24.33 3.80
C VAL A 9 -4.92 -24.12 3.77
N ARG A 10 -5.69 -24.98 4.44
CA ARG A 10 -7.15 -24.87 4.49
C ARG A 10 -7.60 -23.62 5.27
N LEU A 11 -6.93 -23.34 6.40
CA LEU A 11 -7.11 -22.09 7.15
C LEU A 11 -6.79 -20.89 6.25
N PHE A 12 -5.66 -20.90 5.55
CA PHE A 12 -5.28 -19.84 4.61
C PHE A 12 -6.37 -19.58 3.55
N LEU A 13 -6.91 -20.64 2.93
CA LEU A 13 -7.96 -20.50 1.93
C LEU A 13 -9.28 -19.96 2.51
N SER A 14 -9.65 -20.36 3.73
CA SER A 14 -10.87 -19.87 4.39
C SER A 14 -10.83 -18.36 4.69
N LEU A 15 -9.63 -17.77 4.85
CA LEU A 15 -9.46 -16.33 5.09
C LEU A 15 -9.87 -15.44 3.90
N PHE A 16 -10.03 -16.02 2.71
CA PHE A 16 -10.44 -15.31 1.49
C PHE A 16 -11.90 -15.58 1.09
N GLN A 17 -12.63 -16.44 1.80
CA GLN A 17 -14.02 -16.80 1.45
C GLN A 17 -15.02 -15.69 1.76
N ASP A 18 -14.84 -14.97 2.88
CA ASP A 18 -15.71 -13.87 3.30
C ASP A 18 -14.98 -12.52 3.19
N LEU A 19 -14.85 -12.03 1.95
CA LEU A 19 -14.36 -10.68 1.71
C LEU A 19 -15.43 -9.65 2.10
N PRO A 20 -15.16 -8.72 3.04
CA PRO A 20 -16.08 -7.70 3.44
C PRO A 20 -16.30 -6.77 2.24
N PRO A 21 -17.42 -6.02 2.24
CA PRO A 21 -17.68 -5.08 1.18
C PRO A 21 -16.50 -4.11 1.03
N LEU A 22 -15.79 -4.23 -0.11
CA LEU A 22 -14.73 -3.30 -0.47
C LEU A 22 -15.38 -1.94 -0.69
N SER A 23 -14.85 -0.91 -0.01
CA SER A 23 -15.35 0.44 -0.23
C SER A 23 -15.15 0.83 -1.69
N ARG A 24 -16.18 1.40 -2.32
CA ARG A 24 -16.12 1.91 -3.70
C ARG A 24 -14.96 2.89 -3.90
N ALA A 25 -14.58 3.58 -2.84
CA ALA A 25 -13.43 4.46 -2.78
C ALA A 25 -12.10 3.76 -3.18
N LEU A 26 -11.95 2.47 -2.87
CA LEU A 26 -10.72 1.72 -3.15
C LEU A 26 -10.44 1.57 -4.65
N TYR A 27 -11.49 1.60 -5.48
CA TYR A 27 -11.40 1.46 -6.94
C TYR A 27 -11.13 2.79 -7.65
N LEU A 28 -11.37 3.93 -6.99
CA LEU A 28 -11.39 5.23 -7.65
C LEU A 28 -10.05 5.62 -8.29
N PRO A 29 -8.88 5.45 -7.63
CA PRO A 29 -7.59 5.73 -8.27
C PRO A 29 -7.34 4.82 -9.48
N GLY A 30 -7.70 3.54 -9.38
CA GLY A 30 -7.59 2.59 -10.47
C GLY A 30 -8.49 2.96 -11.65
N ALA A 31 -9.73 3.36 -11.40
CA ALA A 31 -10.66 3.80 -12.44
C ALA A 31 -10.15 5.06 -13.18
N VAL A 32 -9.63 6.04 -12.44
CA VAL A 32 -8.99 7.24 -13.02
C VAL A 32 -7.84 6.85 -13.95
N LEU A 33 -7.02 5.90 -13.53
CA LEU A 33 -5.89 5.42 -14.35
C LEU A 33 -6.35 4.66 -15.60
N LEU A 34 -7.27 3.71 -15.42
CA LEU A 34 -7.75 2.82 -16.48
C LEU A 34 -8.55 3.56 -17.57
N ILE A 35 -9.21 4.66 -17.22
CA ILE A 35 -9.91 5.53 -18.18
C ILE A 35 -8.94 6.58 -18.72
N GLY A 36 -8.13 7.19 -17.85
CA GLY A 36 -7.26 8.30 -18.20
C GLY A 36 -6.16 7.91 -19.19
N TYR A 37 -5.50 6.76 -18.99
CA TYR A 37 -4.38 6.37 -19.84
C TYR A 37 -4.79 6.10 -21.31
N PRO A 38 -5.87 5.34 -21.61
CA PRO A 38 -6.33 5.19 -22.99
C PRO A 38 -6.72 6.52 -23.64
N VAL A 39 -7.46 7.38 -22.92
CA VAL A 39 -7.87 8.70 -23.43
C VAL A 39 -6.66 9.56 -23.77
N LEU A 40 -5.70 9.68 -22.86
CA LEU A 40 -4.49 10.47 -23.08
C LEU A 40 -3.60 9.88 -24.18
N SER A 41 -3.54 8.56 -24.29
CA SER A 41 -2.78 7.89 -25.36
C SER A 41 -3.35 8.19 -26.74
N VAL A 42 -4.67 8.29 -26.87
CA VAL A 42 -5.33 8.69 -28.13
C VAL A 42 -5.13 10.18 -28.41
N LEU A 43 -5.27 11.03 -27.38
CA LEU A 43 -5.19 12.50 -27.55
C LEU A 43 -3.78 13.01 -27.84
N LEU A 44 -2.74 12.44 -27.20
CA LEU A 44 -1.35 12.86 -27.38
C LEU A 44 -0.67 12.18 -28.58
N GLY A 45 -1.27 11.12 -29.11
CA GLY A 45 -0.75 10.36 -30.24
C GLY A 45 0.35 9.36 -29.88
N PRO A 46 0.80 8.55 -30.85
CA PRO A 46 1.67 7.40 -30.63
C PRO A 46 3.09 7.77 -30.17
N ASP A 47 3.56 8.97 -30.47
CA ASP A 47 4.93 9.39 -30.10
C ASP A 47 5.05 9.81 -28.63
N HIS A 48 3.93 9.95 -27.91
CA HIS A 48 3.87 10.53 -26.55
C HIS A 48 3.34 9.54 -25.50
N HIS A 49 3.50 8.24 -25.70
CA HIS A 49 3.02 7.21 -24.76
C HIS A 49 3.57 7.36 -23.34
N GLY A 50 4.83 7.80 -23.18
CA GLY A 50 5.45 8.05 -21.87
C GLY A 50 4.76 9.20 -21.12
N GLN A 51 4.46 10.29 -21.82
CA GLN A 51 3.75 11.43 -21.26
C GLN A 51 2.30 11.08 -20.90
N ALA A 52 1.60 10.33 -21.75
CA ALA A 52 0.26 9.82 -21.46
C ALA A 52 0.24 8.95 -20.20
N PHE A 53 1.24 8.07 -20.07
CA PHE A 53 1.44 7.22 -18.89
C PHE A 53 1.63 8.07 -17.64
N ALA A 54 2.63 8.96 -17.65
CA ALA A 54 3.02 9.72 -16.47
C ALA A 54 1.88 10.64 -16.00
N THR A 55 1.18 11.27 -16.94
CA THR A 55 0.05 12.15 -16.66
C THR A 55 -1.13 11.38 -16.06
N ALA A 56 -1.51 10.23 -16.64
CA ALA A 56 -2.58 9.39 -16.09
C ALA A 56 -2.23 8.89 -14.68
N PHE A 57 -0.98 8.45 -14.50
CA PHE A 57 -0.48 7.97 -13.21
C PHE A 57 -0.47 9.08 -12.15
N LEU A 58 0.00 10.27 -12.49
CA LEU A 58 -0.01 11.44 -11.61
C LEU A 58 -1.43 11.80 -11.18
N ALA A 59 -2.39 11.84 -12.10
CA ALA A 59 -3.78 12.10 -11.78
C ALA A 59 -4.35 11.06 -10.82
N ALA A 60 -4.12 9.77 -11.10
CA ALA A 60 -4.57 8.68 -10.23
C ALA A 60 -3.90 8.71 -8.85
N LEU A 61 -2.60 9.01 -8.79
CA LEU A 61 -1.84 9.14 -7.55
C LEU A 61 -2.33 10.34 -6.72
N ALA A 62 -2.61 11.49 -7.36
CA ALA A 62 -3.17 12.66 -6.71
C ALA A 62 -4.54 12.35 -6.08
N VAL A 63 -5.40 11.61 -6.80
CA VAL A 63 -6.68 11.13 -6.25
C VAL A 63 -6.45 10.22 -5.05
N LYS A 64 -5.55 9.24 -5.15
CA LYS A 64 -5.20 8.34 -4.05
C LYS A 64 -4.72 9.09 -2.81
N ILE A 65 -3.84 10.08 -2.99
CA ILE A 65 -3.32 10.93 -1.91
C ILE A 65 -4.45 11.76 -1.31
N GLY A 66 -5.26 12.43 -2.14
CA GLY A 66 -6.39 13.26 -1.68
C GLY A 66 -7.38 12.49 -0.82
N MET A 67 -7.71 11.26 -1.20
CA MET A 67 -8.61 10.38 -0.44
C MET A 67 -8.04 9.97 0.92
N GLY A 68 -6.72 9.81 1.03
CA GLY A 68 -6.03 9.46 2.27
C GLY A 68 -5.58 10.66 3.11
N PHE A 69 -5.71 11.88 2.58
CA PHE A 69 -5.05 13.07 3.12
C PHE A 69 -5.56 13.44 4.52
N GLU A 70 -6.88 13.47 4.72
CA GLU A 70 -7.47 13.82 6.02
C GLU A 70 -7.02 12.85 7.12
N GLY A 71 -7.05 11.54 6.84
CA GLY A 71 -6.59 10.52 7.78
C GLY A 71 -5.10 10.64 8.10
N MET A 72 -4.28 10.98 7.10
CA MET A 72 -2.86 11.25 7.29
C MET A 72 -2.62 12.47 8.20
N VAL A 73 -3.29 13.59 7.93
CA VAL A 73 -3.18 14.82 8.73
C VAL A 73 -3.65 14.57 10.16
N LYS A 74 -4.80 13.90 10.35
CA LYS A 74 -5.29 13.52 11.69
C LYS A 74 -4.25 12.72 12.48
N ARG A 75 -3.60 11.74 11.85
CA ARG A 75 -2.52 10.98 12.50
C ARG A 75 -1.30 11.85 12.82
N MET A 76 -0.89 12.74 11.92
CA MET A 76 0.25 13.64 12.17
C MET A 76 -0.01 14.59 13.35
N LEU A 77 -1.22 15.12 13.47
CA LEU A 77 -1.61 15.99 14.58
C LEU A 77 -1.57 15.31 15.95
N THR A 78 -1.61 13.97 16.02
CA THR A 78 -1.43 13.25 17.29
C THR A 78 0.03 13.21 17.78
N ARG A 79 1.00 13.49 16.90
CA ARG A 79 2.44 13.36 17.18
C ARG A 79 3.23 14.65 17.01
N TYR A 80 2.72 15.60 16.24
CA TYR A 80 3.42 16.82 15.84
C TYR A 80 2.56 18.06 16.11
N SER A 81 3.22 19.23 16.22
CA SER A 81 2.50 20.50 16.31
C SER A 81 1.71 20.79 15.01
N PRO A 82 0.67 21.65 15.04
CA PRO A 82 -0.12 21.96 13.85
C PRO A 82 0.71 22.42 12.65
N THR A 83 1.69 23.30 12.88
CA THR A 83 2.59 23.80 11.82
C THR A 83 3.45 22.66 11.24
N GLN A 84 4.02 21.81 12.10
CA GLN A 84 4.80 20.66 11.66
C GLN A 84 3.95 19.65 10.88
N ALA A 85 2.73 19.37 11.35
CA ALA A 85 1.81 18.47 10.68
C ALA A 85 1.43 18.98 9.28
N VAL A 86 1.17 20.29 9.13
CA VAL A 86 0.91 20.90 7.82
C VAL A 86 2.11 20.79 6.89
N VAL A 87 3.31 21.16 7.37
CA VAL A 87 4.54 21.08 6.56
C VAL A 87 4.80 19.64 6.13
N PHE A 88 4.73 18.68 7.04
CA PHE A 88 4.94 17.27 6.71
C PHE A 88 3.86 16.73 5.79
N ALA A 89 2.59 17.07 6.00
CA ALA A 89 1.51 16.62 5.12
C ALA A 89 1.69 17.14 3.69
N LEU A 90 2.08 18.42 3.54
CA LEU A 90 2.37 19.01 2.23
C LEU A 90 3.60 18.38 1.57
N LEU A 91 4.67 18.11 2.32
CA LEU A 91 5.84 17.44 1.79
C LEU A 91 5.52 15.99 1.38
N PHE A 92 4.82 15.22 2.22
CA PHE A 92 4.46 13.84 1.91
C PHE A 92 3.48 13.72 0.74
N ALA A 93 2.55 14.65 0.60
CA ALA A 93 1.59 14.66 -0.51
C ALA A 93 2.19 15.26 -1.79
N GLY A 94 2.87 16.40 -1.67
CA GLY A 94 3.31 17.22 -2.80
C GLY A 94 4.64 16.78 -3.39
N LEU A 95 5.61 16.34 -2.58
CA LEU A 95 6.94 15.98 -3.08
C LEU A 95 6.89 14.82 -4.08
N PRO A 96 6.17 13.70 -3.84
CA PRO A 96 6.08 12.63 -4.83
C PRO A 96 5.44 13.10 -6.15
N LEU A 97 4.40 13.95 -6.07
CA LEU A 97 3.74 14.50 -7.25
C LEU A 97 4.67 15.44 -8.02
N ALA A 98 5.42 16.31 -7.34
CA ALA A 98 6.36 17.22 -7.96
C ALA A 98 7.52 16.48 -8.64
N VAL A 99 8.10 15.49 -7.96
CA VAL A 99 9.18 14.66 -8.53
C VAL A 99 8.70 13.93 -9.78
N LEU A 100 7.49 13.35 -9.75
CA LEU A 100 6.94 12.63 -10.88
C LEU A 100 6.46 13.55 -12.01
N ALA A 101 6.00 14.76 -11.72
CA ALA A 101 5.63 15.76 -12.73
C ALA A 101 6.83 16.27 -13.52
N LEU A 102 8.04 16.17 -12.94
CA LEU A 102 9.30 16.51 -13.58
C LEU A 102 9.98 15.28 -14.22
N ALA A 103 9.40 14.09 -14.08
CA ALA A 103 9.96 12.86 -14.63
C ALA A 103 9.26 12.51 -15.95
N ASP A 104 10.03 12.46 -17.03
CA ASP A 104 9.52 12.10 -18.37
C ASP A 104 9.51 10.57 -18.63
N ASP A 105 10.02 9.77 -17.69
CA ASP A 105 10.17 8.32 -17.84
C ASP A 105 9.17 7.56 -16.93
N PRO A 106 8.31 6.68 -17.51
CA PRO A 106 7.41 5.79 -16.77
C PRO A 106 8.08 5.01 -15.63
N LEU A 107 9.36 4.69 -15.76
CA LEU A 107 10.12 3.96 -14.74
C LEU A 107 10.13 4.68 -13.38
N TRP A 108 10.14 6.02 -13.36
CA TRP A 108 10.09 6.78 -12.11
C TRP A 108 8.75 6.64 -11.41
N CYS A 109 7.64 6.68 -12.16
CA CYS A 109 6.30 6.43 -11.62
C CYS A 109 6.22 5.03 -10.98
N GLN A 110 6.79 4.03 -11.66
CA GLN A 110 6.79 2.65 -11.16
C GLN A 110 7.65 2.50 -9.89
N ARG A 111 8.85 3.08 -9.89
CA ARG A 111 9.78 3.03 -8.75
C ARG A 111 9.32 3.87 -7.57
N MET A 112 8.47 4.88 -7.77
CA MET A 112 7.83 5.60 -6.66
C MET A 112 7.00 4.66 -5.79
N GLN A 113 6.34 3.66 -6.39
CA GLN A 113 5.61 2.63 -5.65
C GLN A 113 6.56 1.74 -4.85
N SER A 114 7.74 1.41 -5.38
CA SER A 114 8.79 0.71 -4.63
C SER A 114 9.32 1.53 -3.46
N LEU A 115 9.60 2.82 -3.69
CA LEU A 115 10.07 3.73 -2.64
C LEU A 115 9.07 3.79 -1.48
N PHE A 116 7.77 3.85 -1.77
CA PHE A 116 6.72 3.77 -0.76
C PHE A 116 6.86 2.51 0.11
N TYR A 117 7.02 1.33 -0.50
CA TYR A 117 7.16 0.09 0.25
C TYR A 117 8.48 0.04 1.05
N VAL A 118 9.59 0.54 0.51
CA VAL A 118 10.87 0.62 1.23
C VAL A 118 10.74 1.49 2.47
N VAL A 119 10.13 2.68 2.34
CA VAL A 119 9.97 3.62 3.46
C VAL A 119 9.10 3.00 4.57
N ILE A 120 7.94 2.45 4.21
CA ILE A 120 7.03 1.86 5.20
C ILE A 120 7.65 0.59 5.82
N ALA A 121 8.26 -0.28 5.03
CA ALA A 121 8.98 -1.45 5.53
C ALA A 121 10.09 -1.04 6.50
N GLY A 122 10.86 0.00 6.17
CA GLY A 122 11.93 0.54 7.01
C GLY A 122 11.43 1.04 8.37
N VAL A 123 10.29 1.74 8.41
CA VAL A 123 9.67 2.19 9.68
C VAL A 123 9.26 1.00 10.55
N PHE A 124 8.59 0.00 9.98
CA PHE A 124 8.20 -1.20 10.72
C PHE A 124 9.41 -2.06 11.15
N LEU A 125 10.44 -2.14 10.31
CA LEU A 125 11.67 -2.86 10.62
C LEU A 125 12.43 -2.17 11.76
N GLN A 126 12.48 -0.84 11.76
CA GLN A 126 13.05 -0.08 12.87
C GLN A 126 12.31 -0.36 14.18
N ASP A 127 10.98 -0.40 14.16
CA ASP A 127 10.19 -0.75 15.34
C ASP A 127 10.47 -2.18 15.80
N LEU A 128 10.53 -3.13 14.86
CA LEU A 128 10.87 -4.53 15.16
C LEU A 128 12.25 -4.68 15.81
N LEU A 129 13.29 -4.06 15.25
CA LEU A 129 14.67 -4.14 15.75
C LEU A 129 14.83 -3.52 17.13
N ASN A 130 14.02 -2.50 17.45
CA ASN A 130 14.03 -1.84 18.75
C ASN A 130 13.02 -2.44 19.75
N GLY A 131 12.32 -3.53 19.39
CA GLY A 131 11.29 -4.14 20.23
C GLY A 131 10.07 -3.24 20.50
N ARG A 132 9.81 -2.26 19.62
CA ARG A 132 8.69 -1.32 19.72
C ARG A 132 7.53 -1.76 18.82
N THR A 133 6.32 -1.33 19.17
CA THR A 133 5.09 -1.59 18.39
C THR A 133 4.31 -0.31 18.08
N ALA A 134 4.93 0.86 18.26
CA ALA A 134 4.28 2.16 18.17
C ALA A 134 3.71 2.46 16.77
N THR A 135 4.35 1.97 15.72
CA THR A 135 3.82 2.09 14.35
C THR A 135 2.59 1.21 14.18
N ALA A 136 2.66 -0.08 14.54
CA ALA A 136 1.51 -0.98 14.45
C ALA A 136 0.31 -0.49 15.29
N ALA A 137 0.56 0.02 16.51
CA ALA A 137 -0.49 0.58 17.37
C ALA A 137 -1.23 1.76 16.72
N SER A 138 -0.60 2.51 15.82
CA SER A 138 -1.25 3.60 15.08
C SER A 138 -2.22 3.12 13.99
N PHE A 139 -1.99 1.91 13.46
CA PHE A 139 -2.88 1.27 12.48
C PHE A 139 -3.99 0.47 13.16
N TRP A 140 -3.69 -0.14 14.31
CA TRP A 140 -4.63 -0.93 15.11
C TRP A 140 -4.68 -0.42 16.56
N PRO A 141 -5.41 0.67 16.83
CA PRO A 141 -5.42 1.32 18.15
C PRO A 141 -6.31 0.63 19.20
N HIS A 142 -7.15 -0.32 18.78
CA HIS A 142 -8.11 -1.00 19.66
C HIS A 142 -7.40 -1.86 20.72
N GLU A 143 -7.94 -1.90 21.93
CA GLU A 143 -7.31 -2.58 23.06
C GLU A 143 -7.15 -4.08 22.83
N GLU A 144 -8.13 -4.71 22.18
CA GLU A 144 -8.12 -6.13 21.78
C GLU A 144 -6.91 -6.49 20.90
N MET A 145 -6.36 -5.53 20.16
CA MET A 145 -5.23 -5.76 19.25
C MET A 145 -3.88 -5.69 19.96
N ARG A 146 -3.81 -5.18 21.20
CA ARG A 146 -2.55 -4.91 21.92
C ARG A 146 -1.66 -6.15 22.05
N ALA A 147 -2.26 -7.30 22.37
CA ALA A 147 -1.55 -8.57 22.50
C ALA A 147 -0.89 -9.01 21.18
N HIS A 148 -1.50 -8.67 20.05
CA HIS A 148 -1.07 -9.08 18.71
C HIS A 148 -0.06 -8.11 18.07
N LEU A 149 0.13 -6.92 18.63
CA LEU A 149 0.96 -5.86 18.04
C LEU A 149 2.41 -6.28 17.70
N PRO A 150 3.11 -7.11 18.51
CA PRO A 150 4.44 -7.58 18.15
C PRO A 150 4.45 -8.42 16.86
N ASN A 151 3.49 -9.33 16.72
CA ASN A 151 3.35 -10.17 15.53
C ASN A 151 2.83 -9.39 14.32
N LEU A 152 1.93 -8.43 14.53
CA LEU A 152 1.49 -7.50 13.49
C LEU A 152 2.64 -6.62 12.98
N THR A 153 3.56 -6.21 13.84
CA THR A 153 4.75 -5.45 13.45
C THR A 153 5.66 -6.29 12.53
N ARG A 154 5.95 -7.55 12.90
CA ARG A 154 6.70 -8.50 12.06
C ARG A 154 6.00 -8.75 10.72
N MET A 155 4.69 -8.98 10.79
CA MET A 155 3.85 -9.23 9.63
C MET A 155 3.90 -8.05 8.65
N MET A 156 3.85 -6.81 9.13
CA MET A 156 3.93 -5.62 8.31
C MET A 156 5.29 -5.46 7.60
N VAL A 157 6.39 -5.88 8.23
CA VAL A 157 7.70 -5.94 7.57
C VAL A 157 7.63 -6.89 6.37
N VAL A 158 7.15 -8.12 6.58
CA VAL A 158 7.02 -9.14 5.53
C VAL A 158 6.08 -8.68 4.41
N TYR A 159 4.92 -8.13 4.77
CA TYR A 159 3.94 -7.59 3.83
C TYR A 159 4.57 -6.56 2.90
N ASN A 160 5.22 -5.53 3.45
CA ASN A 160 5.77 -4.45 2.63
C ASN A 160 6.96 -4.91 1.77
N PHE A 161 7.86 -5.76 2.29
CA PHE A 161 8.94 -6.32 1.47
C PHE A 161 8.43 -7.26 0.37
N THR A 162 7.36 -8.01 0.61
CA THR A 162 6.73 -8.86 -0.41
C THR A 162 6.17 -8.00 -1.54
N PHE A 163 5.45 -6.94 -1.22
CA PHE A 163 4.91 -6.02 -2.23
C PHE A 163 6.00 -5.20 -2.94
N LEU A 164 7.10 -4.87 -2.27
CA LEU A 164 8.28 -4.28 -2.89
C LEU A 164 8.85 -5.22 -3.96
N LEU A 165 9.13 -6.48 -3.58
CA LEU A 165 9.67 -7.48 -4.49
C LEU A 165 8.71 -7.75 -5.65
N LEU A 166 7.41 -7.84 -5.38
CA LEU A 166 6.39 -7.98 -6.42
C LEU A 166 6.44 -6.80 -7.39
N ASN A 167 6.50 -5.56 -6.89
CA ASN A 167 6.55 -4.38 -7.75
C ASN A 167 7.82 -4.35 -8.62
N GLU A 168 8.99 -4.58 -8.03
CA GLU A 168 10.26 -4.63 -8.77
C GLU A 168 10.31 -5.79 -9.77
N THR A 169 9.68 -6.92 -9.45
CA THR A 169 9.54 -8.04 -10.37
C THR A 169 8.65 -7.64 -11.55
N MET A 170 7.48 -7.04 -11.29
CA MET A 170 6.58 -6.55 -12.33
C MET A 170 7.28 -5.53 -13.24
N ILE A 171 8.01 -4.56 -12.68
CA ILE A 171 8.79 -3.57 -13.45
C ILE A 171 9.77 -4.24 -14.43
N ARG A 172 10.35 -5.38 -14.06
CA ARG A 172 11.33 -6.09 -14.89
C ARG A 172 10.73 -6.98 -15.97
N ILE A 173 9.52 -7.51 -15.75
CA ILE A 173 8.96 -8.57 -16.60
C ILE A 173 7.77 -8.13 -17.44
N VAL A 174 7.06 -7.07 -17.05
CA VAL A 174 5.89 -6.59 -17.80
C VAL A 174 6.15 -5.25 -18.46
N GLU A 175 5.38 -4.97 -19.51
CA GLU A 175 5.39 -3.65 -20.14
C GLU A 175 4.76 -2.59 -19.21
N PRO A 176 5.13 -1.30 -19.35
CA PRO A 176 4.56 -0.23 -18.52
C PRO A 176 3.03 -0.20 -18.53
N SER A 177 2.40 -0.36 -19.70
CA SER A 177 0.94 -0.39 -19.84
C SER A 177 0.28 -1.50 -19.00
N GLN A 178 0.88 -2.69 -18.97
CA GLN A 178 0.44 -3.82 -18.16
C GLN A 178 0.69 -3.57 -16.67
N TRP A 179 1.78 -2.90 -16.32
CA TRP A 179 2.03 -2.46 -14.95
C TRP A 179 0.96 -1.49 -14.44
N LEU A 180 0.39 -0.61 -15.28
CA LEU A 180 -0.74 0.26 -14.88
C LEU A 180 -1.96 -0.56 -14.48
N LEU A 181 -2.26 -1.65 -15.19
CA LEU A 181 -3.35 -2.55 -14.84
C LEU A 181 -3.10 -3.16 -13.45
N PHE A 182 -1.88 -3.63 -13.21
CA PHE A 182 -1.45 -4.13 -11.91
C PHE A 182 -1.61 -3.07 -10.81
N TRP A 183 -1.13 -1.85 -11.05
CA TRP A 183 -1.24 -0.76 -10.08
C TRP A 183 -2.71 -0.39 -9.79
N ALA A 184 -3.59 -0.41 -10.80
CA ALA A 184 -5.00 -0.11 -10.64
C ALA A 184 -5.71 -1.08 -9.68
N VAL A 185 -5.33 -2.37 -9.71
CA VAL A 185 -5.89 -3.40 -8.83
C VAL A 185 -5.13 -3.58 -7.51
N LEU A 186 -3.92 -3.00 -7.40
CA LEU A 186 -3.04 -3.13 -6.25
C LEU A 186 -3.71 -2.78 -4.90
N PRO A 187 -4.55 -1.73 -4.79
CA PRO A 187 -5.26 -1.44 -3.53
C PRO A 187 -6.18 -2.57 -3.09
N ILE A 188 -6.82 -3.26 -4.04
CA ILE A 188 -7.72 -4.39 -3.77
C ILE A 188 -6.91 -5.59 -3.27
N ILE A 189 -5.86 -5.96 -4.01
CA ILE A 189 -4.97 -7.06 -3.65
C ILE A 189 -4.33 -6.79 -2.28
N GLY A 190 -3.80 -5.58 -2.07
CA GLY A 190 -3.20 -5.18 -0.80
C GLY A 190 -4.19 -5.27 0.37
N HIS A 191 -5.43 -4.82 0.18
CA HIS A 191 -6.46 -4.92 1.22
C HIS A 191 -6.79 -6.38 1.56
N MET A 192 -6.98 -7.22 0.55
CA MET A 192 -7.26 -8.65 0.73
C MET A 192 -6.14 -9.37 1.48
N VAL A 193 -4.89 -9.17 1.03
CA VAL A 193 -3.71 -9.81 1.64
C VAL A 193 -3.51 -9.31 3.06
N LEU A 194 -3.56 -8.00 3.29
CA LEU A 194 -3.37 -7.43 4.62
C LEU A 194 -4.40 -8.00 5.61
N ARG A 195 -5.68 -8.06 5.21
CA ARG A 195 -6.74 -8.61 6.06
C ARG A 195 -6.53 -10.07 6.38
N ALA A 196 -6.22 -10.90 5.38
CA ALA A 196 -5.92 -12.31 5.59
C ALA A 196 -4.74 -12.49 6.55
N MET A 197 -3.68 -11.68 6.41
CA MET A 197 -2.52 -11.74 7.30
C MET A 197 -2.87 -11.31 8.73
N VAL A 198 -3.66 -10.25 8.92
CA VAL A 198 -4.13 -9.83 10.26
C VAL A 198 -4.91 -10.95 10.94
N LEU A 199 -5.87 -11.55 10.24
CA LEU A 199 -6.67 -12.66 10.76
C LEU A 199 -5.80 -13.89 11.07
N THR A 200 -4.79 -14.15 10.25
CA THR A 200 -3.81 -15.22 10.51
C THR A 200 -3.07 -14.97 11.82
N VAL A 201 -2.57 -13.76 12.04
CA VAL A 201 -1.86 -13.39 13.27
C VAL A 201 -2.75 -13.60 14.49
N ILE A 202 -3.98 -13.09 14.46
CA ILE A 202 -4.95 -13.25 15.56
C ILE A 202 -5.22 -14.73 15.85
N ASN A 203 -5.47 -15.54 14.81
CA ASN A 203 -5.76 -16.97 14.97
C ASN A 203 -4.55 -17.80 15.43
N LEU A 204 -3.34 -17.38 15.12
CA LEU A 204 -2.11 -18.02 15.59
C LEU A 204 -1.84 -17.68 17.06
N ASP A 205 -2.08 -16.44 17.46
CA ASP A 205 -1.87 -15.99 18.83
C ASP A 205 -2.91 -16.59 19.79
N ALA A 206 -4.19 -16.62 19.40
CA ALA A 206 -5.25 -17.28 20.17
C ALA A 206 -5.01 -18.80 20.33
N GLY A 207 -4.30 -19.42 19.38
CA GLY A 207 -3.92 -20.85 19.46
C GLY A 207 -2.74 -21.15 20.38
N HIS A 208 -2.02 -20.14 20.88
CA HIS A 208 -0.92 -20.29 21.84
C HIS A 208 -1.36 -20.18 23.31
N GLU A 209 -2.57 -19.68 23.59
CA GLU A 209 -3.11 -19.53 24.95
C GLU A 209 -3.91 -20.74 25.47
N ALA A 210 -3.90 -21.87 24.73
CA ALA A 210 -4.56 -23.13 25.10
C ALA A 210 -3.56 -24.30 25.12
#